data_AF-A0A950BMX5-F1
#
_entry.id   AF-A0A950BMX5-F1
#
_cell.length_a   1.000
_cell.length_b   1.000
_cell.length_c   1.000
_cell.angle_alpha   90.00
_cell.angle_beta   90.00
_cell.angle_gamma   90.00
#
_symmetry.space_group_name_H-M   'P 1'
#
loop_
_entity.id
_entity.type
_entity.pdbx_description
1 polymer ?
#
loop_
_entity_poly.entity_id
_entity_poly.type
_entity_poly.pdbx_seq_one_letter_code
_entity_poly.pdbx_strand_id
1 'polypeptide(L)'
;MARVVRASEIRAAVVGGAFACALALAALAPSGARGYQAVPAQPAPAATPSGLETPMPAATPTNAGPQPIYPPSPCASGATDCSPLPAGTYMSTQPPPPPPVSVNPESVRVLLGHGASARLLSPPSGIVTLSGFDANVVRAIFNPVDRTIDLLGLHPGTTQVTIASAQGETATLNVSVQVSA
;
A
#
# COMPACT_ATOMS: atom_id res chain seq x y z
N MET A 1 -17.11 -43.32 -22.42
CA MET A 1 -17.09 -42.02 -21.72
C MET A 1 -15.65 -41.52 -21.66
N ALA A 2 -15.26 -40.64 -22.59
CA ALA A 2 -13.89 -40.14 -22.70
C ALA A 2 -13.80 -38.74 -22.08
N ARG A 3 -12.91 -38.57 -21.09
CA ARG A 3 -12.63 -37.28 -20.44
C ARG A 3 -11.64 -36.49 -21.29
N VAL A 4 -12.07 -35.34 -21.80
CA VAL A 4 -11.21 -34.35 -22.46
C VAL A 4 -10.52 -33.53 -21.38
N VAL A 5 -9.21 -33.68 -21.24
CA VAL A 5 -8.35 -32.80 -20.41
C VAL A 5 -7.86 -31.68 -21.32
N ARG A 6 -8.25 -30.43 -21.03
CA ARG A 6 -7.72 -29.27 -21.74
C ARG A 6 -6.35 -28.91 -21.17
N ALA A 7 -5.34 -29.00 -22.02
CA ALA A 7 -4.02 -28.42 -21.81
C ALA A 7 -4.13 -26.89 -21.95
N SER A 8 -4.08 -26.18 -20.83
CA SER A 8 -3.88 -24.73 -20.82
C SER A 8 -2.39 -24.44 -20.65
N GLU A 9 -1.84 -23.75 -21.64
CA GLU A 9 -0.45 -23.39 -21.82
C GLU A 9 0.12 -22.60 -20.62
N ILE A 10 1.22 -23.11 -20.08
CA ILE A 10 2.05 -22.44 -19.09
C ILE A 10 3.06 -21.60 -19.86
N ARG A 11 2.85 -20.28 -19.96
CA ARG A 11 3.92 -19.37 -20.39
C ARG A 11 4.82 -19.08 -19.19
N ALA A 12 5.88 -19.87 -19.09
CA ALA A 12 7.00 -19.62 -18.21
C ALA A 12 7.79 -18.39 -18.72
N ALA A 13 7.72 -17.28 -17.99
CA ALA A 13 8.66 -16.19 -18.17
C ALA A 13 9.92 -16.51 -17.34
N VAL A 14 10.97 -16.92 -18.05
CA VAL A 14 12.33 -17.07 -17.54
C VAL A 14 12.94 -15.67 -17.40
N VAL A 15 13.20 -15.26 -16.16
CA VAL A 15 14.14 -14.19 -15.81
C VAL A 15 14.94 -14.80 -14.64
N GLY A 16 16.18 -15.26 -14.81
CA GLY A 16 17.27 -14.54 -15.45
C GLY A 16 17.96 -13.65 -14.42
N GLY A 17 18.34 -14.19 -13.26
CA GLY A 17 19.04 -13.47 -12.20
C GLY A 17 20.04 -14.41 -11.51
N ALA A 18 21.28 -14.38 -11.99
CA ALA A 18 22.40 -15.09 -11.39
C ALA A 18 22.69 -14.53 -10.00
N PHE A 19 22.27 -15.23 -8.95
CA PHE A 19 22.73 -14.96 -7.59
C PHE A 19 23.87 -15.92 -7.28
N ALA A 20 25.04 -15.33 -7.01
CA ALA A 20 26.31 -16.00 -6.88
C ALA A 20 26.30 -17.08 -5.79
N CYS A 21 26.83 -18.25 -6.15
CA CYS A 21 27.30 -19.28 -5.23
C CYS A 21 28.31 -18.69 -4.23
N ALA A 22 27.90 -18.52 -2.98
CA ALA A 22 28.82 -18.53 -1.85
C ALA A 22 28.78 -19.92 -1.23
N LEU A 23 29.68 -20.79 -1.72
CA LEU A 23 30.02 -22.05 -1.08
C LEU A 23 30.68 -21.73 0.28
N ALA A 24 29.99 -22.00 1.38
CA ALA A 24 30.62 -22.09 2.69
C ALA A 24 30.44 -23.52 3.21
N LEU A 25 31.46 -24.36 2.97
CA LEU A 25 31.65 -25.59 3.72
C LEU A 25 31.94 -25.22 5.18
N ALA A 26 31.04 -25.55 6.09
CA ALA A 26 31.34 -25.63 7.51
C ALA A 26 30.87 -26.97 8.06
N ALA A 27 31.87 -27.83 8.22
CA ALA A 27 32.00 -29.02 9.06
C ALA A 27 30.79 -29.51 9.86
N LEU A 28 30.49 -30.79 9.67
CA LEU A 28 29.83 -31.66 10.65
C LEU A 28 30.57 -31.63 11.99
N ALA A 29 29.82 -31.49 13.08
CA ALA A 29 30.20 -32.01 14.40
C ALA A 29 28.98 -32.74 15.02
N PRO A 30 29.18 -33.93 15.61
CA PRO A 30 28.11 -34.73 16.18
C PRO A 30 27.78 -34.33 17.64
N SER A 31 26.51 -34.51 17.98
CA SER A 31 25.99 -35.07 19.24
C SER A 31 26.58 -34.62 20.57
N GLY A 32 25.74 -33.95 21.35
CA GLY A 32 25.64 -34.21 22.80
C GLY A 32 25.89 -33.01 23.71
N ALA A 33 24.80 -32.39 24.17
CA ALA A 33 24.65 -31.96 25.57
C ALA A 33 23.24 -31.38 25.77
N ARG A 34 22.40 -32.11 26.51
CA ARG A 34 21.25 -31.53 27.20
C ARG A 34 21.77 -30.57 28.26
N GLY A 35 21.94 -29.31 27.90
CA GLY A 35 22.12 -28.21 28.85
C GLY A 35 20.74 -27.66 29.23
N TYR A 36 20.37 -27.78 30.49
CA TYR A 36 19.30 -26.98 31.07
C TYR A 36 19.72 -25.51 30.98
N GLN A 37 19.18 -24.75 30.03
CA GLN A 37 19.37 -23.31 30.03
C GLN A 37 18.47 -22.72 31.10
N ALA A 38 19.09 -22.06 32.08
CA ALA A 38 18.39 -21.29 33.10
C ALA A 38 17.51 -20.24 32.43
N VAL A 39 16.23 -20.23 32.82
CA VAL A 39 15.26 -19.19 32.44
C VAL A 39 15.80 -17.85 32.93
N PRO A 40 16.06 -16.87 32.06
CA PRO A 40 16.43 -15.53 32.51
C PRO A 40 15.27 -14.97 33.35
N ALA A 41 15.60 -14.45 34.53
CA ALA A 41 14.65 -13.85 35.46
C ALA A 41 13.81 -12.79 34.74
N GLN A 42 12.50 -13.02 34.71
CA GLN A 42 11.50 -12.12 34.17
C GLN A 42 11.56 -10.80 34.97
N PRO A 43 11.86 -9.66 34.34
CA PRO A 43 11.79 -8.36 35.01
C PRO A 43 10.37 -8.13 35.51
N ALA A 44 10.25 -7.67 36.76
CA ALA A 44 8.97 -7.31 37.36
C ALA A 44 8.22 -6.29 36.49
N PRO A 45 6.89 -6.40 36.34
CA PRO A 45 6.10 -5.40 35.63
C PRO A 45 6.20 -4.06 36.37
N ALA A 46 6.81 -3.07 35.72
CA ALA A 46 6.79 -1.69 36.18
C ALA A 46 5.34 -1.19 36.12
N ALA A 47 4.83 -0.73 37.28
CA ALA A 47 3.53 -0.10 37.39
C ALA A 47 3.44 1.08 36.41
N THR A 48 2.53 1.00 35.44
CA THR A 48 2.23 2.09 34.52
C THR A 48 1.32 3.10 35.24
N PRO A 49 1.70 4.38 35.34
CA PRO A 49 0.81 5.41 35.87
C PRO A 49 -0.38 5.60 34.93
N SER A 50 -1.59 5.59 35.51
CA SER A 50 -2.82 5.99 34.85
C SER A 50 -2.78 7.47 34.52
N GLY A 51 -2.38 7.81 33.30
CA GLY A 51 -2.58 9.12 32.68
C GLY A 51 -3.86 9.09 31.86
N LEU A 52 -4.97 9.55 32.44
CA LEU A 52 -6.25 9.70 31.77
C LEU A 52 -6.25 11.06 31.05
N GLU A 53 -5.53 11.17 29.95
CA GLU A 53 -5.64 12.31 29.04
C GLU A 53 -6.66 11.99 27.96
N THR A 54 -7.86 12.55 28.13
CA THR A 54 -8.92 12.62 27.13
C THR A 54 -8.35 13.21 25.83
N PRO A 55 -8.32 12.47 24.70
CA PRO A 55 -7.91 13.05 23.44
C PRO A 55 -8.96 14.11 23.04
N MET A 56 -8.57 15.37 23.11
CA MET A 56 -9.29 16.47 22.49
C MET A 56 -9.40 16.15 20.98
N PRO A 57 -10.58 16.22 20.35
CA PRO A 57 -10.69 15.99 18.92
C PRO A 57 -9.83 17.03 18.20
N ALA A 58 -8.80 16.55 17.50
CA ALA A 58 -8.01 17.37 16.61
C ALA A 58 -8.98 17.98 15.59
N ALA A 59 -9.10 19.31 15.60
CA ALA A 59 -9.88 20.05 14.65
C ALA A 59 -9.42 19.63 13.24
N THR A 60 -10.35 19.04 12.49
CA THR A 60 -10.15 18.73 11.07
C THR A 60 -9.69 20.03 10.40
N PRO A 61 -8.52 20.07 9.75
CA PRO A 61 -8.20 21.21 8.91
C PRO A 61 -9.24 21.20 7.78
N THR A 62 -10.19 22.12 7.85
CA THR A 62 -11.06 22.47 6.74
C THR A 62 -10.13 22.90 5.62
N ASN A 63 -9.80 21.95 4.74
CA ASN A 63 -9.10 22.21 3.51
C ASN A 63 -9.94 23.26 2.78
N ALA A 64 -9.48 24.50 2.83
CA ALA A 64 -10.06 25.57 2.06
C ALA A 64 -9.90 25.15 0.60
N GLY A 65 -10.97 24.55 0.05
CA GLY A 65 -11.06 24.27 -1.37
C GLY A 65 -10.66 25.52 -2.14
N PRO A 66 -10.14 25.37 -3.37
CA PRO A 66 -9.61 26.47 -4.16
C PRO A 66 -10.57 27.65 -4.09
N GLN A 67 -10.17 28.70 -3.35
CA GLN A 67 -10.95 29.92 -3.24
C GLN A 67 -11.15 30.39 -4.68
N PRO A 68 -12.40 30.63 -5.12
CA PRO A 68 -12.61 31.28 -6.39
C PRO A 68 -11.76 32.55 -6.37
N ILE A 69 -10.81 32.64 -7.31
CA ILE A 69 -10.09 33.89 -7.55
C ILE A 69 -11.16 34.83 -8.10
N TYR A 70 -11.88 35.49 -7.19
CA TYR A 70 -12.74 36.59 -7.57
C TYR A 70 -11.81 37.63 -8.19
N PRO A 71 -12.02 38.01 -9.47
CA PRO A 71 -11.28 39.11 -10.04
C PRO A 71 -11.49 40.35 -9.15
N PRO A 72 -10.47 41.18 -8.91
CA PRO A 72 -10.62 42.39 -8.12
C PRO A 72 -11.76 43.22 -8.71
N SER A 73 -12.71 43.60 -7.85
CA SER A 73 -13.83 44.48 -8.19
C SER A 73 -13.31 45.69 -8.98
N PRO A 74 -13.72 45.89 -10.25
CA PRO A 74 -13.09 46.89 -11.11
C PRO A 74 -13.57 48.33 -10.86
N CYS A 75 -14.54 48.57 -9.97
CA CYS A 75 -14.98 49.93 -9.69
C CYS A 75 -14.18 50.50 -8.51
N ALA A 76 -13.06 51.15 -8.82
CA ALA A 76 -12.44 52.09 -7.89
C ALA A 76 -13.45 53.21 -7.58
N SER A 77 -13.59 53.56 -6.30
CA SER A 77 -14.47 54.63 -5.83
C SER A 77 -14.22 55.93 -6.59
N GLY A 78 -15.09 56.28 -7.54
CA GLY A 78 -15.02 57.53 -8.31
C GLY A 78 -15.38 57.44 -9.79
N ALA A 79 -15.54 56.25 -10.38
CA ALA A 79 -15.94 56.12 -11.78
C ALA A 79 -17.48 56.12 -11.94
N THR A 80 -18.03 57.13 -12.62
CA THR A 80 -19.46 57.28 -12.93
C THR A 80 -19.92 56.46 -14.15
N ASP A 81 -19.04 55.68 -14.77
CA ASP A 81 -19.34 54.89 -15.96
C ASP A 81 -18.88 53.42 -15.77
N CYS A 82 -19.53 52.71 -14.84
CA CYS A 82 -19.45 51.24 -14.79
C CYS A 82 -20.54 50.67 -15.72
N SER A 83 -20.33 50.78 -17.03
CA SER A 83 -21.12 50.00 -18.00
C SER A 83 -20.99 48.52 -17.66
N PRO A 84 -22.11 47.78 -17.47
CA PRO A 84 -22.05 46.37 -17.11
C PRO A 84 -21.38 45.63 -18.26
N LEU A 85 -20.20 45.05 -18.01
CA LEU A 85 -19.63 44.11 -18.97
C LEU A 85 -20.69 43.02 -19.23
N PRO A 86 -20.91 42.64 -20.51
CA PRO A 86 -21.87 41.60 -20.85
C PRO A 86 -21.56 40.37 -20.02
N ALA A 87 -22.59 39.81 -19.38
CA ALA A 87 -22.49 38.65 -18.52
C ALA A 87 -21.83 37.50 -19.30
N GLY A 88 -20.51 37.39 -19.18
CA GLY A 88 -19.76 36.29 -19.73
C GLY A 88 -20.28 35.04 -19.04
N THR A 89 -20.85 34.12 -19.81
CA THR A 89 -21.16 32.77 -19.38
C THR A 89 -19.87 32.13 -18.88
N TYR A 90 -19.64 32.18 -17.57
CA TYR A 90 -18.61 31.41 -16.90
C TYR A 90 -18.98 29.94 -17.06
N MET A 91 -18.43 29.30 -18.09
CA MET A 91 -18.46 27.85 -18.21
C MET A 91 -17.69 27.30 -17.02
N SER A 92 -18.39 26.74 -16.03
CA SER A 92 -17.75 26.02 -14.94
C SER A 92 -17.02 24.83 -15.56
N THR A 93 -15.71 24.94 -15.72
CA THR A 93 -14.88 23.81 -16.14
C THR A 93 -14.71 22.91 -14.92
N GLN A 94 -15.72 22.09 -14.63
CA GLN A 94 -15.62 21.05 -13.63
C GLN A 94 -14.43 20.14 -14.02
N PRO A 95 -13.42 19.97 -13.15
CA PRO A 95 -12.32 19.08 -13.44
C PRO A 95 -12.83 17.67 -13.75
N PRO A 96 -12.25 16.97 -14.73
CA PRO A 96 -12.63 15.60 -15.01
C PRO A 96 -12.42 14.71 -13.78
N PRO A 97 -13.28 13.70 -13.55
CA PRO A 97 -13.11 12.74 -12.47
C PRO A 97 -11.73 12.07 -12.55
N PRO A 98 -11.09 11.79 -11.39
CA PRO A 98 -9.82 11.07 -11.38
C PRO A 98 -9.98 9.65 -11.96
N PRO A 99 -8.89 9.09 -12.54
CA PRO A 99 -8.90 7.76 -13.15
C PRO A 99 -8.69 6.65 -12.09
N PRO A 100 -9.48 5.56 -12.11
CA PRO A 100 -9.52 4.55 -11.05
C PRO A 100 -8.17 3.87 -10.79
N VAL A 101 -7.90 3.54 -9.53
CA VAL A 101 -6.76 2.71 -9.11
C VAL A 101 -6.97 1.25 -9.50
N SER A 102 -5.94 0.60 -10.05
CA SER A 102 -6.01 -0.81 -10.44
C SER A 102 -4.68 -1.52 -10.17
N VAL A 103 -4.75 -2.77 -9.69
CA VAL A 103 -3.61 -3.62 -9.34
C VAL A 103 -3.70 -4.95 -10.08
N ASN A 104 -2.56 -5.49 -10.50
CA ASN A 104 -2.48 -6.77 -11.20
C ASN A 104 -1.29 -7.61 -10.70
N PRO A 105 -1.51 -8.87 -10.28
CA PRO A 105 -2.82 -9.51 -10.12
C PRO A 105 -3.61 -8.94 -8.92
N GLU A 106 -4.94 -9.09 -8.93
CA GLU A 106 -5.82 -8.71 -7.79
C GLU A 106 -5.70 -9.68 -6.60
N SER A 107 -5.11 -10.85 -6.83
CA SER A 107 -4.85 -11.85 -5.79
C SER A 107 -3.46 -12.45 -5.94
N VAL A 108 -2.71 -12.54 -4.86
CA VAL A 108 -1.35 -13.10 -4.82
C VAL A 108 -1.28 -14.24 -3.80
N ARG A 109 -0.65 -15.34 -4.21
CA ARG A 109 -0.26 -16.43 -3.31
C ARG A 109 1.22 -16.28 -2.98
N VAL A 110 1.52 -16.22 -1.69
CA VAL A 110 2.89 -16.06 -1.18
C VAL A 110 3.26 -17.33 -0.42
N LEU A 111 4.46 -17.85 -0.63
CA LEU A 111 4.97 -18.94 0.19
C LEU A 111 5.55 -18.37 1.50
N LEU A 112 5.39 -19.10 2.59
CA LEU A 112 5.95 -18.73 3.88
C LEU A 112 7.47 -18.49 3.76
N GLY A 113 7.96 -17.35 4.25
CA GLY A 113 9.36 -16.93 4.15
C GLY A 113 9.80 -16.43 2.78
N HIS A 114 8.90 -16.35 1.79
CA HIS A 114 9.23 -15.94 0.41
C HIS A 114 8.59 -14.60 0.05
N GLY A 115 9.22 -13.95 -0.94
CA GLY A 115 8.72 -12.74 -1.56
C GLY A 115 7.78 -13.01 -2.74
N ALA A 116 6.80 -12.14 -2.94
CA ALA A 116 6.01 -12.04 -4.17
C ALA A 116 5.80 -10.56 -4.50
N SER A 117 5.38 -10.24 -5.73
CA SER A 117 5.11 -8.87 -6.12
C SER A 117 3.79 -8.75 -6.89
N ALA A 118 3.10 -7.63 -6.68
CA ALA A 118 1.95 -7.20 -7.48
C ALA A 118 2.25 -5.85 -8.13
N ARG A 119 1.79 -5.62 -9.35
CA ARG A 119 2.05 -4.39 -10.09
C ARG A 119 0.86 -3.46 -10.04
N LEU A 120 1.11 -2.18 -9.78
CA LEU A 120 0.10 -1.14 -9.86
C LEU A 120 -0.02 -0.67 -11.31
N LEU A 121 -1.22 -0.73 -11.88
CA LEU A 121 -1.49 -0.34 -13.27
C LEU A 121 -1.94 1.13 -13.39
N SER A 122 -2.66 1.65 -12.40
CA SER A 122 -3.23 2.99 -12.38
C SER A 122 -3.31 3.49 -10.93
N PRO A 123 -3.06 4.78 -10.65
CA PRO A 123 -2.85 5.89 -11.58
C PRO A 123 -1.43 5.92 -12.18
N PRO A 124 -1.21 6.59 -13.33
CA PRO A 124 0.08 6.61 -14.02
C PRO A 124 1.19 7.33 -13.23
N SER A 125 0.85 8.14 -12.24
CA SER A 125 1.78 8.91 -11.41
C SER A 125 1.24 9.08 -9.98
N GLY A 126 2.04 8.75 -8.97
CA GLY A 126 1.72 9.09 -7.59
C GLY A 126 2.34 8.18 -6.54
N ILE A 127 2.44 8.70 -5.31
CA ILE A 127 2.69 7.91 -4.11
C ILE A 127 1.35 7.28 -3.71
N VAL A 128 1.35 5.97 -3.46
CA VAL A 128 0.21 5.28 -2.85
C VAL A 128 0.48 4.97 -1.40
N THR A 129 -0.58 4.85 -0.62
CA THR A 129 -0.54 4.38 0.76
C THR A 129 -1.11 2.97 0.83
N LEU A 130 -0.43 2.09 1.59
CA LEU A 130 -0.87 0.72 1.82
C LEU A 130 -1.45 0.61 3.22
N SER A 131 -2.62 -0.02 3.36
CA SER A 131 -3.33 -0.18 4.62
C SER A 131 -4.17 -1.47 4.66
N GLY A 132 -4.80 -1.76 5.79
CA GLY A 132 -5.74 -2.87 5.92
C GLY A 132 -5.14 -4.29 5.99
N PHE A 133 -3.81 -4.41 5.95
CA PHE A 133 -3.13 -5.71 6.01
C PHE A 133 -2.67 -6.07 7.41
N ASP A 134 -2.67 -7.37 7.73
CA ASP A 134 -2.10 -7.89 8.98
C ASP A 134 -0.58 -8.02 8.86
N ALA A 135 0.14 -7.14 9.57
CA ALA A 135 1.59 -7.11 9.62
C ALA A 135 2.23 -8.38 10.22
N ASN A 136 1.45 -9.21 10.92
CA ASN A 136 1.92 -10.52 11.38
C ASN A 136 1.87 -11.56 10.26
N VAL A 137 0.93 -11.45 9.32
CA VAL A 137 0.77 -12.42 8.21
C VAL A 137 1.68 -12.06 7.05
N VAL A 138 1.67 -10.78 6.63
CA VAL A 138 2.45 -10.30 5.49
C VAL A 138 3.08 -8.94 5.79
N ARG A 139 4.28 -8.73 5.28
CA ARG A 139 4.87 -7.39 5.17
C ARG A 139 4.69 -6.90 3.73
N ALA A 140 4.01 -5.77 3.55
CA ALA A 140 3.79 -5.15 2.26
C ALA A 140 4.56 -3.82 2.16
N ILE A 141 5.32 -3.62 1.09
CA ILE A 141 6.09 -2.41 0.82
C ILE A 141 5.80 -1.95 -0.60
N PHE A 142 5.49 -0.67 -0.79
CA PHE A 142 5.36 -0.10 -2.12
C PHE A 142 6.73 0.38 -2.63
N ASN A 143 7.13 -0.10 -3.80
CA ASN A 143 8.27 0.38 -4.56
C ASN A 143 7.78 1.40 -5.62
N PRO A 144 8.01 2.71 -5.41
CA PRO A 144 7.53 3.74 -6.34
C PRO A 144 8.27 3.75 -7.68
N VAL A 145 9.49 3.19 -7.74
CA VAL A 145 10.30 3.16 -8.97
C VAL A 145 9.73 2.15 -9.95
N ASP A 146 9.51 0.91 -9.48
CA ASP A 146 9.01 -0.18 -10.32
C ASP A 146 7.48 -0.26 -10.37
N ARG A 147 6.82 0.52 -9.49
CA ARG A 147 5.36 0.50 -9.27
C ARG A 147 4.88 -0.90 -8.87
N THR A 148 5.64 -1.54 -8.00
CA THR A 148 5.32 -2.84 -7.44
C THR A 148 5.01 -2.74 -5.95
N ILE A 149 4.19 -3.67 -5.49
CA ILE A 149 3.95 -3.92 -4.08
C ILE A 149 4.68 -5.22 -3.78
N ASP A 150 5.77 -5.11 -3.04
CA ASP A 150 6.59 -6.23 -2.62
C ASP A 150 5.99 -6.81 -1.33
N LEU A 151 5.66 -8.10 -1.38
CA LEU A 151 4.98 -8.85 -0.33
C LEU A 151 5.94 -9.89 0.23
N LEU A 152 6.11 -9.96 1.54
CA LEU A 152 6.86 -11.01 2.23
C LEU A 152 5.94 -11.78 3.17
N GLY A 153 5.79 -13.08 2.94
CA GLY A 153 4.97 -13.96 3.78
C GLY A 153 5.67 -14.29 5.10
N LEU A 154 5.08 -13.87 6.23
CA LEU A 154 5.65 -14.06 7.57
C LEU A 154 4.99 -15.20 8.35
N HIS A 155 3.66 -15.31 8.26
CA HIS A 155 2.88 -16.39 8.87
C HIS A 155 1.82 -16.88 7.89
N PRO A 156 1.43 -18.17 7.95
CA PRO A 156 0.34 -18.69 7.13
C PRO A 156 -0.98 -18.01 7.48
N GLY A 157 -1.75 -17.61 6.47
CA GLY A 157 -2.98 -16.86 6.66
C GLY A 157 -3.45 -16.14 5.40
N THR A 158 -4.52 -15.38 5.51
CA THR A 158 -5.05 -14.54 4.43
C THR A 158 -5.26 -13.13 4.93
N THR A 159 -4.92 -12.14 4.11
CA THR A 159 -5.08 -10.72 4.43
C THR A 159 -5.42 -9.94 3.16
N GLN A 160 -6.01 -8.76 3.33
CA GLN A 160 -6.26 -7.83 2.23
C GLN A 160 -5.34 -6.63 2.38
N VAL A 161 -4.78 -6.14 1.28
CA VAL A 161 -4.02 -4.89 1.22
C VAL A 161 -4.89 -3.87 0.50
N THR A 162 -5.25 -2.80 1.18
CA THR A 162 -5.95 -1.65 0.59
C THR A 162 -4.92 -0.64 0.13
N ILE A 163 -4.97 -0.28 -1.15
CA ILE A 163 -4.08 0.65 -1.82
C ILE A 163 -4.87 1.92 -2.06
N ALA A 164 -4.46 3.04 -1.45
CA ALA A 164 -5.12 4.33 -1.63
C ALA A 164 -4.21 5.32 -2.36
N SER A 165 -4.74 5.99 -3.38
CA SER A 165 -4.07 7.08 -4.07
C SER A 165 -4.16 8.40 -3.28
N ALA A 166 -3.31 9.37 -3.63
CA ALA A 166 -3.38 10.71 -3.05
C ALA A 166 -4.72 11.43 -3.34
N GLN A 167 -5.45 10.98 -4.36
CA GLN A 167 -6.76 11.50 -4.75
C GLN A 167 -7.92 10.81 -4.01
N GLY A 168 -7.64 9.88 -3.10
CA GLY A 168 -8.64 9.20 -2.28
C GLY A 168 -9.31 7.99 -2.95
N GLU A 169 -8.85 7.60 -4.14
CA GLU A 169 -9.31 6.38 -4.78
C GLU A 169 -8.63 5.14 -4.20
N THR A 170 -9.33 4.01 -4.20
CA THR A 170 -8.84 2.79 -3.56
C THR A 170 -8.91 1.57 -4.48
N ALA A 171 -7.97 0.65 -4.28
CA ALA A 171 -7.98 -0.70 -4.85
C ALA A 171 -7.64 -1.72 -3.76
N THR A 172 -8.10 -2.97 -3.94
CA THR A 172 -7.88 -4.05 -2.98
C THR A 172 -7.06 -5.16 -3.61
N LEU A 173 -6.08 -5.65 -2.87
CA LEU A 173 -5.23 -6.79 -3.23
C LEU A 173 -5.41 -7.91 -2.20
N ASN A 174 -5.85 -9.07 -2.65
CA ASN A 174 -6.01 -10.25 -1.79
C ASN A 174 -4.69 -11.02 -1.68
N VAL A 175 -4.23 -11.30 -0.47
CA VAL A 175 -2.97 -12.01 -0.24
C VAL A 175 -3.23 -13.26 0.59
N SER A 176 -2.77 -14.42 0.11
CA SER A 176 -2.80 -15.67 0.87
C SER A 176 -1.39 -16.22 1.04
N VAL A 177 -0.98 -16.45 2.28
CA VAL A 177 0.31 -17.04 2.63
C VAL A 177 0.14 -18.52 2.93
N GLN A 178 0.89 -19.38 2.24
CA GLN A 178 0.83 -20.84 2.37
C GLN A 178 2.17 -21.42 2.80
N VAL A 179 2.14 -22.48 3.60
CA VAL A 179 3.33 -23.28 3.92
C VAL A 179 3.68 -24.09 2.67
N SER A 180 4.95 -24.09 2.24
CA SER A 180 5.37 -24.96 1.14
C SER A 180 5.17 -26.41 1.57
N ALA A 181 4.38 -27.15 0.80
CA ALA A 181 4.16 -28.58 1.00
C ALA A 181 5.42 -29.39 0.67
#